data_AF-A0A024HDV2-F1
#
_entry.id   AF-A0A024HDV2-F1
#
_cell.length_a   1.000
_cell.length_b   1.000
_cell.length_c   1.000
_cell.angle_alpha   90.00
_cell.angle_beta   90.00
_cell.angle_gamma   90.00
#
_symmetry.space_group_name_H-M   'P 1'
#
loop_
_entity.id
_entity.type
_entity.pdbx_description
1 polymer ?
#
loop_
_entity_poly.entity_id
_entity_poly.type
_entity_poly.pdbx_seq_one_letter_code
_entity_poly.pdbx_strand_id
1 'polypeptide(L)'
;MEFTTTQIIATAIILAFIAIVAGIAYWSGHRAGKETGYSEGRTTATNYWRPLIATKIAQRDEAQRLLDCRNRELKALRTNIEIEADDHAEVLRGLQHRLAAATTLTPEDRAVLQAIASKLNLAADTWAGLRANDHAGAARVQAEYAAALAERAGTEPQDHPDTLLIEWLDLEATVHADHECAELRFMVCTRPAGHAHVRDIIRLGMQQAADIEQNHQATLEASA
;
A
#
# COMPACT_ATOMS: atom_id res chain seq x y z
N MET A 1 72.78 83.30 -26.71
CA MET A 1 71.93 83.14 -27.90
C MET A 1 70.56 83.69 -27.56
N GLU A 2 70.23 84.88 -28.05
CA GLU A 2 68.89 85.46 -27.85
C GLU A 2 67.96 84.90 -28.93
N PHE A 3 66.98 84.10 -28.52
CA PHE A 3 65.95 83.62 -29.43
C PHE A 3 65.04 84.77 -29.83
N THR A 4 64.83 84.96 -31.13
CA THR A 4 63.93 86.01 -31.62
C THR A 4 62.49 85.65 -31.26
N THR A 5 61.66 86.65 -30.93
CA THR A 5 60.26 86.46 -30.49
C THR A 5 59.46 85.57 -31.45
N THR A 6 59.76 85.63 -32.74
CA THR A 6 59.16 84.79 -33.79
C THR A 6 59.54 83.30 -33.66
N GLN A 7 60.77 82.98 -33.26
CA GLN A 7 61.21 81.59 -33.04
C GLN A 7 60.50 80.98 -31.83
N ILE A 8 60.33 81.76 -30.75
CA ILE A 8 59.63 81.31 -29.54
C ILE A 8 58.16 80.99 -29.85
N ILE A 9 57.48 81.88 -30.57
CA ILE A 9 56.08 81.68 -31.00
C ILE A 9 55.96 80.45 -31.92
N ALA A 10 56.87 80.27 -32.88
CA ALA A 10 56.87 79.12 -33.77
C ALA A 10 57.06 77.79 -33.01
N THR A 11 58.00 77.73 -32.06
CA THR A 11 58.17 76.54 -31.21
C THR A 11 56.96 76.26 -30.32
N ALA A 12 56.31 77.29 -29.79
CA ALA A 12 55.11 77.11 -28.98
C ALA A 12 53.94 76.55 -29.81
N ILE A 13 53.76 77.03 -31.04
CA ILE A 13 52.72 76.51 -31.95
C ILE A 13 53.01 75.06 -32.33
N ILE A 14 54.26 74.70 -32.64
CA ILE A 14 54.64 73.33 -32.96
C ILE A 14 54.39 72.39 -31.78
N LEU A 15 54.76 72.80 -30.56
CA LEU A 15 54.50 72.02 -29.35
C LEU A 15 53.00 71.83 -29.09
N ALA A 16 52.19 72.87 -29.31
CA ALA A 16 50.73 72.78 -29.19
C ALA A 16 50.16 71.79 -30.23
N PHE A 17 50.66 71.81 -31.46
CA PHE A 17 50.21 70.90 -32.50
C PHE A 17 50.58 69.44 -32.19
N ILE A 18 51.79 69.19 -31.70
CA ILE A 18 52.23 67.87 -31.25
C ILE A 18 51.34 67.36 -30.12
N ALA A 19 51.02 68.21 -29.14
CA ALA A 19 50.15 67.83 -28.02
C ALA A 19 48.73 67.46 -28.48
N ILE A 20 48.17 68.20 -29.44
CA ILE A 20 46.85 67.90 -30.02
C ILE A 20 46.88 66.57 -30.76
N VAL A 21 47.89 66.31 -31.60
CA VAL A 21 48.02 65.05 -32.35
C VAL A 21 48.21 63.87 -31.40
N ALA A 22 49.03 64.02 -30.35
CA ALA A 22 49.21 63.00 -29.33
C ALA A 22 47.91 62.71 -28.56
N GLY A 23 47.12 63.74 -28.25
CA GLY A 23 45.82 63.60 -27.59
C GLY A 23 44.79 62.85 -28.46
N ILE A 24 44.72 63.15 -29.75
CA ILE A 24 43.84 62.46 -30.70
C ILE A 24 44.25 60.99 -30.86
N ALA A 25 45.55 60.71 -30.98
CA ALA A 25 46.08 59.35 -31.09
C ALA A 25 45.83 58.52 -29.83
N TYR A 26 45.98 59.12 -28.64
CA TYR A 26 45.68 58.45 -27.37
C TYR A 26 44.18 58.13 -27.26
N TRP A 27 43.31 59.09 -27.60
CA TRP A 27 41.86 58.90 -27.51
C TRP A 27 41.34 57.86 -28.50
N SER A 28 41.84 57.87 -29.75
CA SER A 28 41.48 56.86 -30.75
C SER A 28 41.97 55.47 -30.35
N GLY A 29 43.21 55.34 -29.88
CA GLY A 29 43.77 54.07 -29.40
C GLY A 29 43.03 53.51 -28.18
N HIS A 30 42.71 54.36 -27.19
CA HIS A 30 41.99 53.93 -25.99
C HIS A 30 40.53 53.53 -26.29
N ARG A 31 39.86 54.22 -27.22
CA ARG A 31 38.51 53.84 -27.66
C ARG A 31 38.51 52.53 -28.45
N ALA A 32 39.44 52.37 -29.38
CA ALA A 32 39.61 51.14 -30.15
C ALA A 32 39.92 49.95 -29.24
N GLY A 33 40.84 50.11 -28.28
CA GLY A 33 41.21 49.05 -27.31
C GLY A 33 40.06 48.61 -26.41
N LYS A 34 39.17 49.52 -26.01
CA LYS A 34 37.97 49.17 -25.23
C LYS A 34 36.96 48.37 -26.05
N GLU A 35 36.77 48.72 -27.32
CA GLU A 35 35.84 48.04 -28.21
C GLU A 35 36.34 46.64 -28.62
N THR A 36 37.63 46.51 -28.91
CA THR A 36 38.26 45.21 -29.18
C THR A 36 38.27 44.33 -27.92
N GLY A 37 38.69 44.85 -26.76
CA GLY A 37 38.71 44.09 -25.51
C GLY A 37 37.31 43.64 -25.05
N TYR A 38 36.28 44.49 -25.24
CA TYR A 38 34.90 44.12 -24.93
C TYR A 38 34.36 43.05 -25.90
N SER A 39 34.66 43.17 -27.20
CA SER A 39 34.19 42.20 -28.19
C SER A 39 34.89 40.84 -28.04
N GLU A 40 36.21 40.82 -27.82
CA GLU A 40 36.98 39.60 -27.53
C GLU A 40 36.58 38.96 -26.20
N GLY A 41 36.38 39.75 -25.14
CA GLY A 41 35.91 39.24 -23.85
C GLY A 41 34.51 38.62 -23.97
N ARG A 42 33.62 39.26 -24.74
CA ARG A 42 32.27 38.75 -24.97
C ARG A 42 32.27 37.47 -25.80
N THR A 43 33.04 37.40 -26.89
CA THR A 43 33.12 36.17 -27.71
C THR A 43 33.73 35.02 -26.92
N THR A 44 34.82 35.27 -26.18
CA THR A 44 35.47 34.27 -25.32
C THR A 44 34.51 33.75 -24.23
N ALA A 45 33.80 34.65 -23.55
CA ALA A 45 32.79 34.27 -22.56
C ALA A 45 31.67 33.45 -23.21
N THR A 46 31.13 33.87 -24.37
CA THR A 46 30.08 33.10 -25.04
C THR A 46 30.56 31.72 -25.51
N ASN A 47 31.79 31.62 -26.01
CA ASN A 47 32.39 30.37 -26.45
C ASN A 47 32.66 29.41 -25.28
N TYR A 48 32.97 29.94 -24.09
CA TYR A 48 33.15 29.14 -22.88
C TYR A 48 31.81 28.69 -22.28
N TRP A 49 30.85 29.61 -22.11
CA TRP A 49 29.60 29.33 -21.40
C TRP A 49 28.61 28.51 -22.22
N ARG A 50 28.53 28.71 -23.54
CA ARG A 50 27.60 27.95 -24.40
C ARG A 50 27.75 26.42 -24.29
N PRO A 51 28.93 25.82 -24.50
CA PRO A 51 29.08 24.37 -24.41
C PRO A 51 28.85 23.86 -22.99
N LEU A 52 29.24 24.63 -21.96
CA LEU A 52 29.00 24.25 -20.57
C LEU A 52 27.50 24.21 -20.23
N ILE A 53 26.73 25.20 -20.69
CA ILE A 53 25.28 25.23 -20.48
C ILE A 53 24.62 24.10 -21.30
N ALA A 54 25.03 23.90 -22.55
CA ALA A 54 24.48 22.85 -23.40
C ALA A 54 24.70 21.45 -22.80
N THR A 55 25.90 21.18 -22.29
CA THR A 55 26.20 19.91 -21.62
C THR A 55 25.40 19.72 -20.33
N LYS A 56 25.20 20.78 -19.54
CA LYS A 56 24.38 20.71 -18.33
C LYS A 56 22.89 20.50 -18.63
N ILE A 57 22.37 21.14 -19.67
CA ILE A 57 20.99 20.90 -20.14
C ILE A 57 20.85 19.44 -20.60
N ALA A 58 21.79 18.93 -21.40
CA ALA A 58 21.78 17.55 -21.85
C ALA A 58 21.82 16.55 -20.69
N GLN A 59 22.70 16.77 -19.70
CA GLN A 59 22.78 15.93 -18.49
C GLN A 59 21.48 15.94 -17.69
N ARG A 60 20.86 17.12 -17.52
CA ARG A 60 19.57 17.24 -16.82
C ARG A 60 18.46 16.53 -17.57
N ASP A 61 18.40 16.69 -18.88
CA ASP A 61 17.36 16.08 -19.71
C ASP A 61 17.51 14.55 -19.75
N GLU A 62 18.74 14.02 -19.76
CA GLU A 62 19.01 12.59 -19.62
C GLU A 62 18.58 12.06 -18.24
N ALA A 63 18.96 12.75 -17.16
CA ALA A 63 18.54 12.38 -15.81
C ALA A 63 17.00 12.40 -15.66
N GLN A 64 16.34 13.39 -16.24
CA GLN A 64 14.88 13.49 -16.23
C GLN A 64 14.24 12.32 -16.97
N ARG A 65 14.77 11.93 -18.13
CA ARG A 65 14.28 10.76 -18.88
C ARG A 65 14.43 9.46 -18.08
N LEU A 66 15.57 9.29 -17.41
CA LEU A 66 15.79 8.12 -16.55
C LEU A 66 14.80 8.09 -15.39
N LEU A 67 14.54 9.23 -14.74
CA LEU A 67 13.53 9.34 -13.69
C LEU A 67 12.12 9.00 -14.23
N ASP A 68 11.76 9.49 -15.41
CA ASP A 68 10.46 9.20 -16.02
C ASP A 68 10.32 7.71 -16.37
N CYS A 69 11.38 7.06 -16.85
CA CYS A 69 11.43 5.62 -17.08
C CYS A 69 11.23 4.85 -15.76
N ARG A 70 11.99 5.20 -14.71
CA ARG A 70 11.87 4.55 -13.39
C ARG A 70 10.50 4.76 -12.76
N ASN A 71 9.91 5.95 -12.89
CA ASN A 71 8.56 6.22 -12.38
C ASN A 71 7.50 5.35 -13.08
N ARG A 72 7.65 5.11 -14.40
CA ARG A 72 6.76 4.19 -15.12
C ARG A 72 6.93 2.75 -14.66
N GLU A 73 8.17 2.29 -14.48
CA GLU A 73 8.47 0.95 -13.96
C GLU A 73 7.90 0.76 -12.54
N LEU A 74 8.11 1.73 -11.64
CA LEU A 74 7.56 1.69 -10.28
C LEU A 74 6.03 1.65 -10.28
N LYS A 75 5.39 2.43 -11.16
CA LYS A 75 3.94 2.40 -11.30
C LYS A 75 3.45 1.03 -11.78
N ALA A 76 4.12 0.43 -12.76
CA ALA A 76 3.79 -0.90 -13.27
C ALA A 76 4.01 -2.00 -12.22
N LEU A 77 5.08 -1.92 -11.43
CA LEU A 77 5.32 -2.84 -10.32
C LEU A 77 4.25 -2.72 -9.25
N ARG A 78 3.83 -1.50 -8.90
CA ARG A 78 2.75 -1.28 -7.94
C ARG A 78 1.44 -1.90 -8.41
N THR A 79 1.07 -1.70 -9.67
CA THR A 79 -0.15 -2.32 -10.22
C THR A 79 -0.05 -3.85 -10.24
N ASN A 80 1.13 -4.41 -10.52
CA ASN A 80 1.31 -5.86 -10.49
C ASN A 80 1.19 -6.42 -9.06
N ILE A 81 1.72 -5.73 -8.05
CA ILE A 81 1.59 -6.13 -6.65
C ILE A 81 0.13 -6.07 -6.20
N GLU A 82 -0.62 -5.04 -6.62
CA GLU A 82 -2.05 -4.92 -6.32
C GLU A 82 -2.83 -6.10 -6.94
N ILE A 83 -2.59 -6.42 -8.21
CA ILE A 83 -3.22 -7.57 -8.88
C ILE A 83 -2.83 -8.89 -8.20
N GLU A 84 -1.55 -9.09 -7.89
CA GLU A 84 -1.10 -10.32 -7.24
C GLU A 84 -1.69 -10.49 -5.84
N ALA A 85 -1.84 -9.38 -5.08
CA ALA A 85 -2.49 -9.41 -3.77
C ALA A 85 -3.98 -9.81 -3.87
N ASP A 86 -4.69 -9.31 -4.89
CA ASP A 86 -6.08 -9.67 -5.15
C ASP A 86 -6.22 -11.15 -5.55
N ASP A 87 -5.34 -11.63 -6.43
CA ASP A 87 -5.28 -13.05 -6.84
C ASP A 87 -5.01 -13.97 -5.63
N HIS A 88 -4.04 -13.60 -4.77
CA HIS A 88 -3.76 -14.35 -3.53
C HIS A 88 -4.95 -14.33 -2.58
N ALA A 89 -5.64 -13.20 -2.44
CA ALA A 89 -6.83 -13.11 -1.60
C ALA A 89 -7.98 -13.98 -2.13
N GLU A 90 -8.14 -14.10 -3.44
CA GLU A 90 -9.12 -15.00 -4.07
C GLU A 90 -8.75 -16.47 -3.85
N VAL A 91 -7.47 -16.84 -4.04
CA VAL A 91 -6.98 -18.19 -3.78
C VAL A 91 -7.18 -18.56 -2.31
N LEU A 92 -6.86 -17.66 -1.38
CA LEU A 92 -7.06 -17.89 0.06
C LEU A 92 -8.54 -18.09 0.40
N ARG A 93 -9.44 -17.26 -0.14
CA ARG A 93 -10.89 -17.44 0.01
C ARG A 93 -11.35 -18.79 -0.56
N GLY A 94 -10.86 -19.17 -1.74
CA GLY A 94 -11.17 -20.45 -2.36
C GLY A 94 -10.67 -21.65 -1.54
N LEU A 95 -9.47 -21.56 -0.97
CA LEU A 95 -8.91 -22.58 -0.09
C LEU A 95 -9.65 -22.65 1.25
N GLN A 96 -10.00 -21.51 1.85
CA GLN A 96 -10.81 -21.46 3.06
C GLN A 96 -12.19 -22.06 2.82
N HIS A 97 -12.84 -21.75 1.70
CA HIS A 97 -14.13 -22.32 1.34
C HIS A 97 -14.06 -23.84 1.13
N ARG A 98 -13.02 -24.33 0.43
CA ARG A 98 -12.76 -25.76 0.27
C ARG A 98 -12.41 -26.44 1.58
N LEU A 99 -11.66 -25.78 2.45
CA LEU A 99 -11.31 -26.30 3.76
C LEU A 99 -12.57 -26.40 4.62
N ALA A 100 -13.38 -25.34 4.69
CA ALA A 100 -14.68 -25.34 5.37
C ALA A 100 -15.57 -26.49 4.86
N ALA A 101 -15.69 -26.64 3.53
CA ALA A 101 -16.46 -27.72 2.92
C ALA A 101 -15.86 -29.12 3.17
N ALA A 102 -14.54 -29.25 3.34
CA ALA A 102 -13.87 -30.52 3.62
C ALA A 102 -13.85 -30.87 5.11
N THR A 103 -13.94 -29.88 6.01
CA THR A 103 -13.90 -30.07 7.47
C THR A 103 -15.28 -30.29 8.09
N THR A 104 -16.37 -30.02 7.38
CA THR A 104 -17.71 -30.34 7.88
C THR A 104 -18.01 -31.81 7.65
N LEU A 105 -17.40 -32.68 8.47
CA LEU A 105 -18.00 -33.99 8.73
C LEU A 105 -19.41 -33.73 9.26
N THR A 106 -20.40 -33.99 8.42
CA THR A 106 -21.80 -33.70 8.72
C THR A 106 -22.28 -34.57 9.89
N PRO A 107 -23.38 -34.21 10.57
CA PRO A 107 -24.00 -35.10 11.55
C PRO A 107 -24.38 -36.47 10.95
N GLU A 108 -24.62 -36.54 9.64
CA GLU A 108 -24.82 -37.80 8.92
C GLU A 108 -23.52 -38.62 8.81
N ASP A 109 -22.40 -37.97 8.49
CA ASP A 109 -21.08 -38.62 8.47
C ASP A 109 -20.67 -39.13 9.86
N ARG A 110 -21.02 -38.39 10.92
CA ARG A 110 -20.84 -38.86 12.31
C ARG A 110 -21.58 -40.18 12.55
N ALA A 111 -22.84 -40.27 12.14
CA ALA A 111 -23.64 -41.48 12.30
C ALA A 111 -23.06 -42.65 11.50
N VAL A 112 -22.58 -42.39 10.28
CA VAL A 112 -21.89 -43.39 9.44
C VAL A 112 -20.60 -43.87 10.09
N LEU A 113 -19.78 -42.97 10.64
CA LEU A 113 -18.53 -43.33 11.33
C LEU A 113 -18.77 -44.14 12.61
N GLN A 114 -19.81 -43.80 13.38
CA GLN A 114 -20.22 -44.60 14.54
C GLN A 114 -20.71 -46.00 14.13
N ALA A 115 -21.44 -46.11 13.01
CA ALA A 115 -21.86 -47.39 12.46
C ALA A 115 -20.68 -48.24 11.94
N ILE A 116 -19.63 -47.60 11.39
CA ILE A 116 -18.40 -48.26 10.98
C ILE A 116 -17.64 -48.77 12.20
N ALA A 117 -17.49 -47.95 13.25
CA ALA A 117 -16.82 -48.35 14.48
C ALA A 117 -17.50 -49.55 15.16
N SER A 118 -18.84 -49.57 15.22
CA SER A 118 -19.59 -50.70 15.79
C SER A 118 -19.42 -52.00 14.98
N LYS A 119 -19.41 -51.91 13.65
CA LYS A 119 -19.12 -53.06 12.77
C LYS A 119 -17.69 -53.58 12.93
N LEU A 120 -16.72 -52.69 13.08
CA LEU A 120 -15.32 -53.07 13.29
C LEU A 120 -15.11 -53.74 14.66
N ASN A 121 -15.82 -53.29 15.70
CA ASN A 121 -15.83 -53.98 17.00
C ASN A 121 -16.44 -55.38 16.91
N LEU A 122 -17.57 -55.53 16.20
CA LEU A 122 -18.17 -56.85 15.97
C LEU A 122 -17.22 -57.77 15.19
N ALA A 123 -16.54 -57.25 14.17
CA ALA A 123 -15.53 -57.99 13.43
C ALA A 123 -14.36 -58.39 14.34
N ALA A 124 -13.88 -57.49 15.20
CA ALA A 124 -12.83 -57.78 16.15
C ALA A 124 -13.19 -58.92 17.12
N ASP A 125 -14.40 -58.91 17.66
CA ASP A 125 -14.89 -59.96 18.55
C ASP A 125 -15.06 -61.30 17.83
N THR A 126 -15.46 -61.26 16.56
CA THR A 126 -15.52 -62.45 15.69
C THR A 126 -14.13 -63.03 15.45
N TRP A 127 -13.14 -62.19 15.11
CA TRP A 127 -11.75 -62.62 14.90
C TRP A 127 -11.11 -63.14 16.19
N ALA A 128 -11.42 -62.54 17.33
CA ALA A 128 -10.98 -63.02 18.64
C ALA A 128 -11.57 -64.41 18.94
N GLY A 129 -12.86 -64.63 18.64
CA GLY A 129 -13.52 -65.94 18.75
C GLY A 129 -12.90 -67.01 17.84
N LEU A 130 -12.42 -66.62 16.66
CA LEU A 130 -11.69 -67.48 15.71
C LEU A 130 -10.20 -67.66 16.04
N ARG A 131 -9.72 -67.12 17.17
CA ARG A 131 -8.31 -67.12 17.60
C ARG A 131 -7.35 -66.40 16.65
N ALA A 132 -7.86 -65.54 15.79
CA ALA A 132 -7.10 -64.69 14.89
C ALA A 132 -6.80 -63.34 15.56
N ASN A 133 -5.97 -63.38 16.61
CA ASN A 133 -5.76 -62.24 17.51
C ASN A 133 -5.14 -61.00 16.81
N ASP A 134 -4.33 -61.19 15.78
CA ASP A 134 -3.73 -60.09 15.02
C ASP A 134 -4.80 -59.30 14.25
N HIS A 135 -5.75 -60.00 13.65
CA HIS A 135 -6.89 -59.39 12.95
C HIS A 135 -7.88 -58.75 13.93
N ALA A 136 -8.06 -59.35 15.11
CA ALA A 136 -8.86 -58.75 16.19
C ALA A 136 -8.22 -57.44 16.70
N GLY A 137 -6.90 -57.41 16.87
CA GLY A 137 -6.15 -56.22 17.27
C GLY A 137 -6.25 -55.11 16.22
N ALA A 138 -6.01 -55.43 14.95
CA ALA A 138 -6.11 -54.46 13.86
C ALA A 138 -7.54 -53.87 13.73
N ALA A 139 -8.57 -54.70 13.88
CA ALA A 139 -9.96 -54.26 13.83
C ALA A 139 -10.32 -53.33 15.00
N ARG A 140 -9.80 -53.57 16.21
CA ARG A 140 -10.00 -52.67 17.37
C ARG A 140 -9.34 -51.31 17.18
N VAL A 141 -8.11 -51.27 16.69
CA VAL A 141 -7.41 -50.02 16.40
C VAL A 141 -8.17 -49.19 15.36
N GLN A 142 -8.71 -49.83 14.33
CA GLN A 142 -9.52 -49.15 13.32
C GLN A 142 -10.88 -48.67 13.87
N ALA A 143 -11.49 -49.43 14.79
CA ALA A 143 -12.73 -49.04 15.46
C ALA A 143 -12.53 -47.80 16.34
N GLU A 144 -11.43 -47.76 17.13
CA GLU A 144 -11.05 -46.61 17.94
C GLU A 144 -10.78 -45.37 17.09
N TYR A 145 -10.08 -45.54 15.96
CA TYR A 145 -9.83 -44.45 15.03
C TYR A 145 -11.12 -43.89 14.42
N ALA A 146 -12.04 -44.75 13.98
CA ALA A 146 -13.33 -44.32 13.43
C ALA A 146 -14.20 -43.61 14.49
N ALA A 147 -14.20 -44.09 15.74
CA ALA A 147 -14.90 -43.44 16.84
C ALA A 147 -14.30 -42.06 17.18
N ALA A 148 -12.96 -41.94 17.20
CA ALA A 148 -12.30 -40.66 17.41
C ALA A 148 -12.57 -39.64 16.30
N LEU A 149 -12.70 -40.12 15.04
CA LEU A 149 -13.10 -39.28 13.91
C LEU A 149 -14.56 -38.82 14.04
N ALA A 150 -15.45 -39.71 14.50
CA ALA A 150 -16.85 -39.39 14.75
C ALA A 150 -17.05 -38.36 15.87
N GLU A 151 -16.20 -38.35 16.90
CA GLU A 151 -16.26 -37.34 17.97
C GLU A 151 -15.78 -35.95 17.51
N ARG A 152 -14.91 -35.90 16.48
CA ARG A 152 -14.52 -34.65 15.82
C ARG A 152 -15.54 -34.18 14.79
N ALA A 153 -16.36 -35.09 14.28
CA ALA A 153 -17.49 -34.78 13.42
C ALA A 153 -18.62 -34.13 14.23
N GLY A 154 -19.03 -32.92 13.87
CA GLY A 154 -20.13 -32.23 14.54
C GLY A 154 -19.76 -31.41 15.78
N THR A 155 -18.48 -31.20 16.07
CA THR A 155 -18.10 -29.88 16.62
C THR A 155 -18.21 -28.94 15.43
N GLU A 156 -19.36 -28.27 15.29
CA GLU A 156 -19.43 -27.07 14.45
C GLU A 156 -18.18 -26.23 14.77
N PRO A 157 -17.55 -25.59 13.78
CA PRO A 157 -16.61 -24.52 14.10
C PRO A 157 -17.40 -23.59 14.99
N GLN A 158 -17.10 -23.62 16.29
CA GLN A 158 -17.79 -22.80 17.27
C GLN A 158 -17.35 -21.40 16.87
N ASP A 159 -18.18 -20.73 16.07
CA ASP A 159 -17.87 -19.42 15.54
C ASP A 159 -17.40 -18.61 16.73
N HIS A 160 -16.16 -18.14 16.62
CA HIS A 160 -15.56 -17.41 17.72
C HIS A 160 -16.57 -16.33 18.11
N PRO A 161 -16.88 -16.13 19.39
CA PRO A 161 -17.99 -15.25 19.80
C PRO A 161 -17.83 -13.80 19.31
N ASP A 162 -16.65 -13.43 18.81
CA ASP A 162 -16.41 -12.15 18.16
C ASP A 162 -16.71 -12.14 16.65
N THR A 163 -16.67 -13.27 15.96
CA THR A 163 -17.03 -13.38 14.53
C THR A 163 -18.48 -12.97 14.33
N LEU A 164 -19.39 -13.51 15.15
CA LEU A 164 -20.81 -13.15 15.11
C LEU A 164 -21.05 -11.66 15.42
N LEU A 165 -20.25 -11.07 16.31
CA LEU A 165 -20.35 -9.65 16.64
C LEU A 165 -19.86 -8.76 15.50
N ILE A 166 -18.81 -9.19 14.78
CA ILE A 166 -18.27 -8.48 13.63
C ILE A 166 -19.25 -8.55 12.46
N GLU A 167 -19.81 -9.74 12.19
CA GLU A 167 -20.83 -9.92 11.15
C GLU A 167 -22.08 -9.09 11.43
N TRP A 168 -22.55 -9.06 12.68
CA TRP A 168 -23.66 -8.20 13.08
C TRP A 168 -23.36 -6.72 12.88
N LEU A 169 -22.15 -6.27 13.23
CA LEU A 169 -21.74 -4.88 12.99
C LEU A 169 -21.66 -4.54 11.50
N ASP A 170 -21.24 -5.47 10.65
CA ASP A 170 -21.18 -5.25 9.20
C ASP A 170 -22.58 -5.03 8.60
N LEU A 171 -23.61 -5.68 9.18
CA LEU A 171 -25.00 -5.54 8.75
C LEU A 171 -25.68 -4.28 9.31
N GLU A 172 -25.49 -3.98 10.60
CA GLU A 172 -26.29 -2.97 11.32
C GLU A 172 -25.55 -1.65 11.57
N ALA A 173 -24.22 -1.63 11.50
CA ALA A 173 -23.44 -0.43 11.76
C ALA A 173 -23.18 0.38 10.50
N THR A 174 -23.25 1.70 10.65
CA THR A 174 -22.79 2.65 9.63
C THR A 174 -21.34 3.00 9.89
N VAL A 175 -20.50 2.87 8.86
CA VAL A 175 -19.07 3.18 8.93
C VAL A 175 -18.80 4.59 8.40
N HIS A 176 -18.12 5.41 9.20
CA HIS A 176 -17.60 6.70 8.77
C HIS A 176 -16.10 6.74 9.03
N ALA A 177 -15.30 7.00 7.99
CA ALA A 177 -13.84 7.03 8.11
C ALA A 177 -13.26 8.27 7.44
N ASP A 178 -12.41 8.97 8.19
CA ASP A 178 -11.58 10.08 7.76
C ASP A 178 -10.11 9.62 7.66
N HIS A 179 -9.19 10.51 7.25
CA HIS A 179 -7.76 10.17 7.10
C HIS A 179 -7.06 9.77 8.41
N GLU A 180 -7.60 10.12 9.58
CA GLU A 180 -6.97 9.88 10.88
C GLU A 180 -7.81 8.98 11.81
N CYS A 181 -9.12 8.85 11.57
CA CYS A 181 -10.04 8.15 12.47
C CYS A 181 -11.13 7.39 11.71
N ALA A 182 -11.60 6.28 12.28
CA ALA A 182 -12.78 5.55 11.82
C ALA A 182 -13.78 5.36 12.98
N GLU A 183 -15.05 5.62 12.70
CA GLU A 183 -16.17 5.50 13.63
C GLU A 183 -17.20 4.50 13.09
N LEU A 184 -17.66 3.59 13.96
CA LEU A 184 -18.81 2.72 13.71
C LEU A 184 -19.99 3.20 14.55
N ARG A 185 -21.14 3.42 13.91
CA ARG A 185 -22.37 3.88 14.57
C ARG A 185 -23.50 2.89 14.34
N PHE A 186 -24.06 2.37 15.44
CA PHE A 186 -25.22 1.49 15.46
C PHE A 186 -26.18 1.93 16.56
N MET A 187 -27.44 1.53 16.45
CA MET A 187 -28.48 1.88 17.42
C MET A 187 -28.36 1.00 18.66
N VAL A 188 -28.22 1.62 19.83
CA VAL A 188 -28.23 0.91 21.12
C VAL A 188 -28.84 1.79 22.21
N CYS A 189 -29.81 1.24 22.94
CA CYS A 189 -30.43 1.88 24.09
C CYS A 189 -29.62 1.52 25.34
N THR A 190 -28.69 2.39 25.75
CA THR A 190 -27.86 2.13 26.92
C THR A 190 -27.60 3.36 27.78
N ARG A 191 -27.21 3.15 29.04
CA ARG A 191 -26.74 4.21 29.92
C ARG A 191 -25.24 4.43 29.66
N PRO A 192 -24.77 5.68 29.48
CA PRO A 192 -23.38 5.94 29.09
C PRO A 192 -22.35 5.56 30.16
N ALA A 193 -22.76 5.34 31.42
CA ALA A 193 -21.90 4.88 32.49
C ALA A 193 -22.30 3.44 32.88
N GLY A 194 -21.47 2.45 32.56
CA GLY A 194 -21.71 1.07 32.98
C GLY A 194 -20.95 -0.03 32.25
N HIS A 195 -20.35 0.25 31.09
CA HIS A 195 -19.67 -0.78 30.28
C HIS A 195 -18.16 -0.67 30.40
N ALA A 196 -17.51 -1.78 30.77
CA ALA A 196 -16.05 -1.86 30.87
C ALA A 196 -15.40 -2.12 29.50
N HIS A 197 -16.12 -2.78 28.58
CA HIS A 197 -15.63 -3.13 27.26
C HIS A 197 -16.63 -2.77 26.15
N VAL A 198 -16.10 -2.37 25.00
CA VAL A 198 -16.89 -2.11 23.77
C VAL A 198 -17.70 -3.34 23.37
N ARG A 199 -17.15 -4.54 23.61
CA ARG A 199 -17.82 -5.83 23.36
C ARG A 199 -19.17 -5.94 24.08
N ASP A 200 -19.30 -5.38 25.28
CA ASP A 200 -20.53 -5.45 26.07
C ASP A 200 -21.63 -4.57 25.45
N ILE A 201 -21.23 -3.43 24.88
CA ILE A 201 -22.13 -2.50 24.18
C ILE A 201 -22.63 -3.12 22.88
N ILE A 202 -21.74 -3.77 22.12
CA ILE A 202 -22.09 -4.45 20.86
C ILE A 202 -23.05 -5.61 21.14
N ARG A 203 -22.77 -6.45 22.15
CA ARG A 203 -23.67 -7.55 22.55
C ARG A 203 -25.06 -7.06 22.95
N LEU A 204 -25.12 -5.96 23.70
CA LEU A 204 -26.39 -5.34 24.09
C LEU A 204 -27.16 -4.82 22.88
N GLY A 205 -26.48 -4.17 21.93
CA GLY A 205 -27.07 -3.71 20.67
C GLY A 205 -27.65 -4.88 19.86
N MET A 206 -26.89 -5.96 19.73
CA MET A 206 -27.31 -7.16 19.01
C MET A 206 -28.56 -7.81 19.64
N GLN A 207 -28.60 -7.90 20.98
CA GLN A 207 -29.79 -8.41 21.69
C GLN A 207 -31.01 -7.51 21.47
N GLN A 208 -30.84 -6.19 21.57
CA GLN A 208 -31.94 -5.25 21.36
C GLN A 208 -32.47 -5.26 19.93
N ALA A 209 -31.61 -5.41 18.93
CA ALA A 209 -32.02 -5.54 17.53
C ALA A 209 -32.89 -6.79 17.33
N ALA A 210 -32.47 -7.94 17.88
CA ALA A 210 -33.23 -9.18 17.82
C ALA A 210 -34.60 -9.05 18.53
N ASP A 211 -34.63 -8.40 19.70
CA ASP A 211 -35.89 -8.16 20.43
C ASP A 211 -36.84 -7.24 19.63
N ILE A 212 -36.32 -6.23 18.95
CA ILE A 212 -37.11 -5.33 18.11
C ILE A 212 -37.71 -6.08 16.92
N GLU A 213 -36.90 -6.89 16.24
CA GLU A 213 -37.35 -7.69 15.09
C GLU A 213 -38.42 -8.70 15.49
N GLN A 214 -38.22 -9.41 16.60
CA GLN A 214 -39.20 -10.36 17.14
C GLN A 214 -40.51 -9.67 17.53
N ASN A 215 -40.44 -8.51 18.18
CA ASN A 215 -41.62 -7.73 18.53
C ASN A 215 -42.34 -7.18 17.28
N HIS A 216 -41.60 -6.75 16.26
CA HIS A 216 -42.18 -6.29 15.01
C HIS A 216 -42.93 -7.42 14.30
N GLN A 217 -42.32 -8.60 14.22
CA GLN A 217 -42.94 -9.77 13.61
C GLN A 217 -44.20 -10.23 14.37
N ALA A 218 -44.17 -10.23 15.71
CA ALA A 218 -45.35 -10.52 16.53
C ALA A 218 -46.49 -9.50 16.32
N THR A 219 -46.17 -8.21 16.14
CA THR A 219 -47.19 -7.19 15.84
C THR A 219 -47.80 -7.34 14.45
N LEU A 220 -47.02 -7.79 13.47
CA LEU A 220 -47.51 -8.06 12.11
C LEU A 220 -48.43 -9.29 12.08
N GLU A 221 -48.07 -10.36 12.81
CA GLU A 221 -48.90 -11.56 12.94
C GLU A 221 -50.20 -11.31 13.73
N ALA A 222 -50.18 -10.42 14.72
CA ALA A 222 -51.37 -10.04 15.46
C ALA A 222 -52.31 -9.08 14.70
N SER A 223 -51.81 -8.44 13.65
CA SER A 223 -52.56 -7.49 12.81
C SER A 223 -53.07 -8.09 11.49
N ALA A 224 -52.71 -9.35 11.20
CA ALA A 224 -53.12 -10.14 10.04
C ALA A 224 -54.32 -11.05 10.39
#